data_AF-A0A0N0M986-F1
#
_entry.id   AF-A0A0N0M986-F1
#
_cell.length_a   1.000
_cell.length_b   1.000
_cell.length_c   1.000
_cell.angle_alpha   90.00
_cell.angle_beta   90.00
_cell.angle_gamma   90.00
#
_symmetry.space_group_name_H-M   'P 1'
#
loop_
_entity.id
_entity.type
_entity.pdbx_description
1 polymer ?
#
loop_
_entity_poly.entity_id
_entity_poly.type
_entity_poly.pdbx_seq_one_letter_code
_entity_poly.pdbx_strand_id
1 'polypeptide(L)'
;MRALILMLGLPDMSTPQLVVFLAIVGVGVLLFGWISDMLLRDGAFGIIINGLIVLAGAIGGTLIWRKLDYVTTWRHLGYAIGSNPAATSAFVALGAGLATLIIITTVRRWL
;
A
#
# COMPACT_ATOMS: atom_id res chain seq x y z
N MET A 1 -22.35 -4.38 -12.57
CA MET A 1 -21.43 -3.56 -11.73
C MET A 1 -20.84 -4.35 -10.56
N ARG A 2 -21.61 -5.14 -9.79
CA ARG A 2 -21.11 -6.00 -8.70
C ARG A 2 -19.95 -6.94 -9.10
N ALA A 3 -19.99 -7.51 -10.30
CA ALA A 3 -18.93 -8.39 -10.82
C ALA A 3 -17.58 -7.69 -11.06
N LEU A 4 -17.59 -6.42 -11.51
CA LEU A 4 -16.36 -5.64 -11.73
C LEU A 4 -15.70 -5.25 -10.40
N ILE A 5 -16.52 -4.96 -9.38
CA ILE A 5 -16.07 -4.64 -8.02
C ILE A 5 -15.40 -5.86 -7.35
N LEU A 6 -15.98 -7.05 -7.54
CA LEU A 6 -15.42 -8.30 -7.05
C LEU A 6 -14.15 -8.74 -7.79
N MET A 7 -14.04 -8.46 -9.10
CA MET A 7 -12.80 -8.67 -9.86
C MET A 7 -11.65 -7.76 -9.39
N LEU A 8 -11.96 -6.57 -8.87
CA LEU A 8 -10.99 -5.67 -8.24
C LEU A 8 -10.59 -6.13 -6.83
N GLY A 9 -11.18 -7.21 -6.31
CA GLY A 9 -10.89 -7.75 -4.99
C GLY A 9 -11.48 -6.92 -3.85
N LEU A 10 -12.43 -6.03 -4.14
CA LEU A 10 -13.14 -5.29 -3.10
C LEU A 10 -14.10 -6.22 -2.36
N PRO A 11 -14.19 -6.10 -1.03
CA PRO A 11 -15.07 -6.94 -0.23
C PRO A 11 -16.55 -6.78 -0.62
N ASP A 12 -17.29 -7.89 -0.58
CA ASP A 12 -18.74 -7.95 -0.75
C ASP A 12 -19.41 -7.15 0.37
N MET A 13 -19.77 -5.90 0.08
CA MET A 13 -20.34 -4.96 1.05
C MET A 13 -21.48 -4.15 0.42
N SER A 14 -22.39 -3.66 1.26
CA SER A 14 -23.44 -2.74 0.82
C SER A 14 -22.83 -1.42 0.30
N THR A 15 -23.48 -0.76 -0.67
CA THR A 15 -22.98 0.49 -1.26
C THR A 15 -22.63 1.57 -0.22
N PRO A 16 -23.42 1.80 0.84
CA PRO A 16 -23.07 2.75 1.89
C PRO A 16 -21.77 2.36 2.63
N GLN A 17 -21.57 1.07 2.93
CA GLN A 17 -20.36 0.59 3.60
C GLN A 17 -19.12 0.74 2.71
N LEU A 18 -19.24 0.51 1.41
CA LEU A 18 -18.14 0.72 0.46
C LEU A 18 -17.68 2.18 0.43
N VAL A 19 -18.62 3.12 0.44
CA VAL A 19 -18.31 4.56 0.46
C VAL A 19 -17.57 4.93 1.75
N VAL A 20 -18.04 4.45 2.90
CA VAL A 20 -17.38 4.69 4.19
C VAL A 20 -15.98 4.08 4.21
N PHE A 21 -15.82 2.85 3.69
CA PHE A 21 -14.52 2.20 3.58
C PHE A 21 -13.54 3.02 2.72
N LEU A 22 -13.98 3.46 1.54
CA LEU A 22 -13.17 4.29 0.65
C LEU A 22 -12.82 5.64 1.28
N ALA A 23 -13.74 6.23 2.05
CA ALA A 23 -13.48 7.47 2.79
C ALA A 23 -12.41 7.27 3.86
N ILE A 24 -12.46 6.18 4.64
CA ILE A 24 -11.45 5.86 5.66
C ILE A 24 -10.09 5.62 5.00
N VAL A 25 -10.04 4.85 3.91
CA VAL A 25 -8.81 4.62 3.16
C VAL A 25 -8.26 5.93 2.61
N GLY A 26 -9.10 6.77 2.02
CA GLY A 26 -8.71 8.07 1.48
C GLY A 26 -8.14 9.00 2.56
N VAL A 27 -8.82 9.11 3.70
CA VAL A 27 -8.33 9.89 4.85
C VAL A 27 -7.02 9.30 5.38
N GLY A 28 -6.90 7.98 5.50
CA GLY A 28 -5.68 7.31 5.93
C GLY A 28 -4.49 7.62 5.00
N VAL A 29 -4.71 7.57 3.68
CA VAL A 29 -3.69 7.91 2.68
C VAL A 29 -3.26 9.38 2.80
N LEU A 30 -4.21 10.30 3.02
CA LEU A 30 -3.89 11.71 3.23
C LEU A 30 -3.15 11.95 4.55
N LEU A 31 -3.48 11.24 5.62
CA LEU A 31 -2.75 11.30 6.88
C LEU A 31 -1.30 10.84 6.70
N PHE A 32 -1.08 9.72 6.01
CA PHE A 32 0.28 9.28 5.66
C PHE A 32 1.00 10.31 4.80
N GLY A 33 0.33 10.86 3.79
CA GLY A 33 0.86 11.94 2.97
C GLY A 33 1.29 13.17 3.78
N TRP A 34 0.50 13.55 4.79
CA TRP A 34 0.77 14.67 5.69
C TRP A 34 1.95 14.39 6.63
N ILE A 35 2.00 13.20 7.24
CA ILE A 35 3.14 12.79 8.07
C ILE A 35 4.42 12.80 7.22
N SER A 36 4.37 12.24 6.02
CA SER A 36 5.48 12.22 5.08
C SER A 36 5.92 13.63 4.66
N ASP A 37 4.97 14.54 4.45
CA ASP A 37 5.25 15.93 4.11
C ASP A 37 6.02 16.64 5.22
N MET A 38 5.56 16.49 6.47
CA MET A 38 6.25 17.04 7.63
C MET A 38 7.64 16.44 7.87
N LEU A 39 7.79 15.14 7.60
CA LEU A 39 9.06 14.42 7.81
C LEU A 39 10.09 14.75 6.73
N LEU A 40 9.66 14.86 5.48
CA LEU A 40 10.54 15.08 4.33
C LEU A 40 10.91 16.55 4.13
N ARG A 41 10.15 17.49 4.72
CA ARG A 41 10.34 18.95 4.65
C ARG A 41 10.63 19.40 3.22
N ASP A 42 11.84 19.89 2.94
CA ASP A 42 12.25 20.40 1.63
C ASP A 42 12.27 19.33 0.52
N GLY A 43 12.31 18.05 0.90
CA GLY A 43 12.21 16.93 -0.04
C GLY A 43 10.78 16.48 -0.36
N ALA A 44 9.76 17.06 0.28
CA ALA A 44 8.38 16.61 0.12
C ALA A 44 7.77 17.03 -1.23
N PHE A 45 6.83 16.22 -1.73
CA PHE A 45 6.06 16.52 -2.95
C PHE A 45 4.68 17.14 -2.65
N GLY A 46 4.40 17.47 -1.39
CA GLY A 46 3.07 17.81 -0.92
C GLY A 46 2.28 16.59 -0.46
N ILE A 47 1.30 16.85 0.42
CA ILE A 47 0.46 15.85 1.10
C ILE A 47 -0.16 14.84 0.11
N ILE A 48 -0.79 15.33 -0.97
CA ILE A 48 -1.54 14.47 -1.90
C ILE A 48 -0.59 13.55 -2.68
N ILE A 49 0.52 14.08 -3.21
CA ILE A 49 1.46 13.30 -4.02
C ILE A 49 2.19 12.27 -3.15
N ASN A 50 2.62 12.65 -1.93
CA ASN A 50 3.23 11.72 -0.99
C ASN A 50 2.27 10.56 -0.66
N GLY A 51 0.99 10.86 -0.39
CA GLY A 51 -0.03 9.85 -0.14
C GLY A 51 -0.22 8.90 -1.34
N LEU A 52 -0.29 9.43 -2.55
CA LEU A 52 -0.41 8.62 -3.77
C LEU A 52 0.82 7.73 -4.01
N ILE A 53 2.03 8.23 -3.74
CA ILE A 53 3.27 7.44 -3.86
C ILE A 53 3.26 6.28 -2.86
N VAL A 54 2.90 6.54 -1.60
CA VAL A 54 2.79 5.49 -0.57
C VAL A 54 1.73 4.46 -0.96
N LEU A 55 0.57 4.90 -1.47
CA LEU A 55 -0.50 4.02 -1.91
C LEU A 55 -0.06 3.15 -3.09
N ALA A 56 0.59 3.75 -4.10
CA ALA A 56 1.10 3.04 -5.28
C ALA A 56 2.18 2.01 -4.89
N GLY A 57 3.11 2.39 -4.01
CA GLY A 57 4.13 1.49 -3.47
C GLY A 57 3.52 0.34 -2.66
N ALA A 58 2.48 0.62 -1.85
CA ALA A 58 1.78 -0.40 -1.08
C ALA A 58 1.03 -1.41 -1.96
N ILE A 59 0.30 -0.93 -2.97
CA ILE A 59 -0.39 -1.80 -3.95
C ILE A 59 0.64 -2.60 -4.76
N GLY A 60 1.66 -1.93 -5.32
CA GLY A 60 2.71 -2.59 -6.10
C GLY A 60 3.47 -3.63 -5.29
N GLY A 61 3.90 -3.28 -4.09
CA GLY A 61 4.65 -4.16 -3.19
C GLY A 61 3.84 -5.38 -2.74
N THR A 62 2.55 -5.21 -2.42
CA THR A 62 1.69 -6.36 -2.09
C THR A 62 1.42 -7.26 -3.28
N LEU A 63 1.26 -6.71 -4.49
CA LEU A 63 1.09 -7.51 -5.70
C LEU A 63 2.37 -8.28 -6.05
N ILE A 64 3.53 -7.64 -5.95
CA ILE A 64 4.84 -8.27 -6.14
C ILE A 64 5.04 -9.35 -5.09
N TRP A 65 4.76 -9.06 -3.82
CA TRP A 65 4.87 -10.03 -2.73
C TRP A 65 3.95 -11.22 -2.93
N ARG A 66 2.69 -11.01 -3.34
CA ARG A 66 1.80 -12.13 -3.67
C ARG A 66 2.40 -12.96 -4.80
N LYS A 67 2.84 -12.33 -5.90
CA LYS A 67 3.48 -13.06 -7.00
C LYS A 67 4.73 -13.81 -6.56
N LEU A 68 5.60 -13.21 -5.74
CA LEU A 68 6.79 -13.85 -5.21
C LEU A 68 6.43 -14.95 -4.21
N ASP A 69 5.42 -14.80 -3.36
CA ASP A 69 4.97 -15.87 -2.46
C ASP A 69 4.41 -17.07 -3.25
N TYR A 70 3.78 -16.82 -4.41
CA TYR A 70 3.35 -17.86 -5.35
C TYR A 70 4.50 -18.46 -6.19
N VAL A 71 5.52 -17.68 -6.57
CA VAL A 71 6.59 -18.07 -7.53
C VAL A 71 7.88 -18.52 -6.84
N THR A 72 8.21 -17.92 -5.70
CA THR A 72 9.41 -18.18 -4.91
C THR A 72 9.05 -18.85 -3.59
N THR A 73 9.27 -20.16 -3.55
CA THR A 73 10.06 -20.78 -2.48
C THR A 73 9.39 -20.93 -1.10
N TRP A 74 8.66 -19.98 -0.54
CA TRP A 74 8.22 -19.99 0.88
C TRP A 74 7.07 -20.97 1.17
N ARG A 75 6.03 -21.00 0.33
CA ARG A 75 4.97 -22.03 0.41
C ARG A 75 5.47 -23.44 0.07
N HIS A 76 6.48 -23.57 -0.80
CA HIS A 76 7.07 -24.86 -1.15
C HIS A 76 8.06 -25.38 -0.10
N LEU A 77 8.70 -24.49 0.68
CA LEU A 77 9.54 -24.84 1.83
C LEU A 77 8.78 -24.93 3.16
N GLY A 78 7.45 -24.80 3.15
CA GLY A 78 6.62 -24.90 4.35
C GLY A 78 6.78 -23.75 5.35
N TYR A 79 7.46 -22.66 4.95
CA TYR A 79 7.64 -21.48 5.80
C TYR A 79 6.49 -20.49 5.57
N ALA A 80 5.49 -20.54 6.44
CA ALA A 80 4.51 -19.46 6.55
C ALA A 80 5.17 -18.25 7.24
N ILE A 81 5.41 -17.18 6.48
CA ILE A 81 5.92 -15.93 7.05
C ILE A 81 4.79 -15.28 7.85
N GLY A 82 4.86 -15.44 9.17
CA GLY A 82 3.88 -14.92 10.13
C GLY A 82 2.70 -15.88 10.36
N SER A 83 2.20 -15.90 11.60
CA SER A 83 1.02 -16.70 11.99
C SER A 83 -0.29 -16.19 11.38
N ASN A 84 -0.32 -14.93 10.92
CA ASN A 84 -1.48 -14.30 10.31
C ASN A 84 -1.12 -13.72 8.92
N PRO A 85 -1.60 -14.35 7.83
CA PRO A 85 -1.33 -13.90 6.45
C PRO A 85 -1.80 -12.46 6.17
N ALA A 86 -2.89 -12.03 6.80
CA ALA A 86 -3.41 -10.68 6.64
C ALA A 86 -2.44 -9.66 7.25
N ALA A 87 -1.92 -9.94 8.45
CA ALA A 87 -0.95 -9.08 9.12
C ALA A 87 0.35 -8.97 8.30
N THR A 88 0.90 -10.09 7.82
CA THR A 88 2.10 -10.09 6.98
C THR A 88 1.89 -9.24 5.72
N SER A 89 0.76 -9.41 5.03
CA SER A 89 0.45 -8.62 3.83
C SER A 89 0.32 -7.12 4.12
N ALA A 90 -0.22 -6.75 5.29
CA ALA A 90 -0.33 -5.36 5.71
C ALA A 90 1.05 -4.75 6.02
N PHE A 91 1.95 -5.49 6.68
CA PHE A 91 3.32 -5.04 6.91
C PHE A 91 4.11 -4.87 5.62
N VAL A 92 3.94 -5.79 4.67
CA VAL A 92 4.55 -5.68 3.34
C VAL A 92 4.01 -4.46 2.59
N ALA A 93 2.68 -4.23 2.64
CA ALA A 93 2.07 -3.04 2.05
C ALA A 93 2.67 -1.75 2.61
N LEU A 94 2.76 -1.66 3.94
CA LEU A 94 3.28 -0.51 4.64
C LEU A 94 4.78 -0.31 4.34
N GLY A 95 5.58 -1.37 4.44
CA GLY A 95 7.01 -1.33 4.14
C GLY A 95 7.29 -0.93 2.70
N ALA A 96 6.56 -1.49 1.74
CA ALA A 96 6.72 -1.15 0.34
C ALA A 96 6.31 0.30 0.04
N GLY A 97 5.16 0.75 0.57
CA GLY A 97 4.71 2.14 0.41
C GLY A 97 5.72 3.16 0.93
N LEU A 98 6.26 2.93 2.13
CA LEU A 98 7.29 3.80 2.71
C LEU A 98 8.61 3.72 1.95
N ALA A 99 9.06 2.53 1.57
CA ALA A 99 10.29 2.35 0.81
C ALA A 99 10.23 3.06 -0.55
N THR A 100 9.11 2.94 -1.28
CA THR A 100 8.90 3.65 -2.55
C THR A 100 8.99 5.16 -2.36
N LEU A 101 8.33 5.70 -1.33
CA LEU A 101 8.40 7.13 -1.02
C LEU A 101 9.84 7.58 -0.73
N ILE A 102 10.58 6.84 0.09
CA ILE A 102 11.97 7.15 0.45
C ILE A 102 12.87 7.12 -0.79
N ILE A 103 12.72 6.09 -1.64
CA ILE A 103 13.52 5.94 -2.86
C ILE A 103 13.27 7.12 -3.80
N ILE A 104 12.01 7.44 -4.10
CA ILE A 104 11.65 8.55 -5.01
C ILE A 104 12.13 9.89 -4.46
N THR A 105 11.98 10.11 -3.15
CA THR A 105 12.43 11.36 -2.53
C THR A 105 13.96 11.46 -2.55
N THR A 106 14.66 10.35 -2.33
CA THR A 106 16.12 10.31 -2.42
C THR A 106 16.56 10.61 -3.85
N VAL A 107 16.01 9.94 -4.86
CA VAL A 107 16.34 10.19 -6.27
C VAL A 107 16.14 11.65 -6.64
N ARG A 108 15.03 12.27 -6.22
CA ARG A 108 14.78 13.70 -6.46
C ARG A 108 15.84 14.60 -5.83
N ARG A 109 16.34 14.29 -4.63
CA ARG A 109 17.38 15.11 -3.98
C ARG A 109 18.71 15.12 -4.74
N TRP A 110 18.96 14.12 -5.58
CA TRP A 110 20.17 14.01 -6.39
C TRP A 110 20.02 14.55 -7.81
N LEU A 111 18.81 14.96 -8.22
CA LEU A 111 18.50 15.61 -9.50
C LEU A 111 18.43 17.13 -9.33
#